data_AF-A0A6S6SL53-F1
#
_entry.id   AF-A0A6S6SL53-F1
#
_cell.length_a   1.000
_cell.length_b   1.000
_cell.length_c   1.000
_cell.angle_alpha   90.00
_cell.angle_beta   90.00
_cell.angle_gamma   90.00
#
_symmetry.space_group_name_H-M   'P 1'
#
loop_
_entity.id
_entity.type
_entity.pdbx_description
1 polymer ?
#
loop_
_entity_poly.entity_id
_entity_poly.type
_entity_poly.pdbx_seq_one_letter_code
_entity_poly.pdbx_strand_id
1 'polypeptide(L)'
;MKPDQTYNLKPSILVGAILTALLTLGPGGCSDSDSSSTDTGTDTGTDTGTDTGTDTDTNASSGEALDPDNFISGALIEDVTTESCTLSNGTETTCYKITTAGVPADSDVGPFCPRTTSDLAASAGIWLDGTGVVYDVDGDFILNLPTTYADDHWQLYDLNSGAVNVTTTQVACEAAARPDVAEEYQNHCVECSLDYVGGGISQTFLIPVTPVPAATSVTVGRAGVSLNGVILEASAPVDAILSAYTIAAFDDCGGHVNPVEGYHYHAATGCTETGTQADGHTALLGYALDGYGIYGRLDSDGNEQHATLDECRGATDEIRGYHYHVAPPGNNEFIGCFHGEIEESYVTNGPGAGGPPGADGPPPQ
;
A
#
# COMPACT_ATOMS: atom_id res chain seq x y z
N MET A 1 24.41 -34.61 15.32
CA MET A 1 23.83 -35.63 14.44
C MET A 1 22.32 -35.42 14.35
N LYS A 2 21.89 -34.70 13.31
CA LYS A 2 20.51 -34.59 12.81
C LYS A 2 20.61 -34.86 11.29
N PRO A 3 19.64 -35.54 10.67
CA PRO A 3 19.86 -36.13 9.35
C PRO A 3 19.66 -35.12 8.22
N ASP A 4 20.52 -35.30 7.23
CA ASP A 4 20.60 -34.68 5.91
C ASP A 4 19.31 -34.93 5.10
N GLN A 5 18.70 -33.87 4.56
CA GLN A 5 17.59 -33.95 3.62
C GLN A 5 18.09 -33.41 2.27
N THR A 6 18.61 -34.33 1.47
CA THR A 6 18.98 -34.09 0.07
C THR A 6 17.72 -33.97 -0.79
N TYR A 7 17.45 -32.79 -1.34
CA TYR A 7 16.44 -32.58 -2.37
C TYR A 7 16.95 -33.10 -3.73
N ASN A 8 16.27 -34.13 -4.26
CA ASN A 8 16.50 -34.66 -5.60
C ASN A 8 15.81 -33.78 -6.65
N LEU A 9 16.59 -33.00 -7.41
CA LEU A 9 16.13 -32.31 -8.61
C LEU A 9 15.96 -33.33 -9.75
N LYS A 10 14.74 -33.42 -10.33
CA LYS A 10 14.52 -34.09 -11.62
C LYS A 10 14.57 -33.04 -12.74
N PRO A 11 15.18 -33.35 -13.91
CA PRO A 11 15.30 -32.38 -14.99
C PRO A 11 14.01 -32.36 -15.84
N SER A 12 13.40 -31.18 -16.00
CA SER A 12 12.34 -30.95 -16.98
C SER A 12 12.93 -30.79 -18.38
N ILE A 13 12.42 -31.60 -19.29
CA ILE A 13 12.81 -31.69 -20.70
C ILE A 13 12.21 -30.51 -21.46
N LEU A 14 13.09 -29.76 -22.12
CA LEU A 14 12.79 -28.70 -23.08
C LEU A 14 12.20 -29.31 -24.36
N VAL A 15 10.96 -28.97 -24.72
CA VAL A 15 10.38 -29.29 -26.02
C VAL A 15 10.18 -27.98 -26.79
N GLY A 16 11.01 -27.77 -27.81
CA GLY A 16 10.90 -26.67 -28.75
C GLY A 16 9.72 -26.88 -29.72
N ALA A 17 8.89 -25.87 -29.87
CA ALA A 17 7.83 -25.83 -30.88
C ALA A 17 8.35 -25.19 -32.17
N ILE A 18 8.18 -25.93 -33.26
CA ILE A 18 8.58 -25.59 -34.63
C ILE A 18 7.54 -24.64 -35.25
N LEU A 19 8.01 -23.47 -35.68
CA LEU A 19 7.25 -22.51 -36.47
C LEU A 19 7.20 -22.97 -37.93
N THR A 20 5.99 -23.19 -38.47
CA THR A 20 5.78 -23.37 -39.92
C THR A 20 4.69 -22.44 -40.40
N ALA A 21 5.06 -21.52 -41.29
CA ALA A 21 4.16 -20.63 -42.02
C ALA A 21 3.47 -21.37 -43.17
N LEU A 22 2.22 -21.00 -43.50
CA LEU A 22 1.70 -21.12 -44.87
C LEU A 22 0.56 -20.10 -45.12
N LEU A 23 0.73 -19.33 -46.19
CA LEU A 23 -0.22 -18.39 -46.80
C LEU A 23 -1.47 -19.10 -47.37
N THR A 24 -2.61 -18.40 -47.45
CA THR A 24 -3.30 -18.10 -48.75
C THR A 24 -4.41 -17.04 -48.62
N LEU A 25 -4.55 -16.27 -49.71
CA LEU A 25 -5.45 -15.12 -49.97
C LEU A 25 -6.93 -15.49 -50.22
N GLY A 26 -7.83 -14.51 -50.09
CA GLY A 26 -9.11 -14.49 -50.82
C GLY A 26 -10.14 -13.43 -50.34
N PRO A 27 -10.67 -12.52 -51.20
CA PRO A 27 -11.41 -11.32 -50.80
C PRO A 27 -12.94 -11.39 -51.06
N GLY A 28 -13.66 -10.38 -50.56
CA GLY A 28 -15.04 -10.03 -50.92
C GLY A 28 -15.80 -9.57 -49.67
N GLY A 29 -16.53 -8.46 -49.63
CA GLY A 29 -17.05 -7.54 -50.63
C GLY A 29 -18.18 -6.76 -49.95
N CYS A 30 -18.30 -5.48 -50.28
CA CYS A 30 -19.21 -4.48 -49.72
C CYS A 30 -20.71 -4.81 -49.86
N SER A 31 -21.57 -4.20 -49.02
CA SER A 31 -22.59 -3.24 -49.50
C SER A 31 -23.40 -2.64 -48.34
N ASP A 32 -23.53 -1.33 -48.40
CA ASP A 32 -24.50 -0.46 -47.73
C ASP A 32 -25.96 -0.78 -48.13
N SER A 33 -26.93 -0.34 -47.31
CA SER A 33 -27.87 0.77 -47.65
C SER A 33 -29.21 0.71 -46.91
N ASP A 34 -29.47 1.80 -46.17
CA ASP A 34 -30.60 2.74 -46.30
C ASP A 34 -32.05 2.45 -45.83
N SER A 35 -32.55 3.52 -45.15
CA SER A 35 -33.88 4.18 -45.26
C SER A 35 -35.08 3.51 -44.54
N SER A 36 -35.69 4.16 -43.55
CA SER A 36 -36.77 5.19 -43.65
C SER A 36 -37.98 4.73 -44.47
N SER A 37 -39.25 4.95 -44.13
CA SER A 37 -39.95 5.82 -43.18
C SER A 37 -41.43 5.40 -43.09
N THR A 38 -42.17 5.96 -42.13
CA THR A 38 -43.63 6.30 -42.14
C THR A 38 -44.68 5.20 -42.33
N ASP A 39 -45.67 5.09 -41.42
CA ASP A 39 -46.95 5.83 -41.54
C ASP A 39 -47.88 5.61 -40.31
N THR A 40 -48.78 6.58 -40.19
CA THR A 40 -49.79 7.02 -39.23
C THR A 40 -50.84 6.06 -38.64
N GLY A 41 -51.41 6.47 -37.50
CA GLY A 41 -52.65 5.92 -36.91
C GLY A 41 -53.11 6.68 -35.65
N THR A 42 -54.10 7.55 -35.83
CA THR A 42 -54.81 8.45 -34.89
C THR A 42 -55.62 7.71 -33.80
N ASP A 43 -55.73 8.24 -32.56
CA ASP A 43 -56.95 8.86 -31.98
C ASP A 43 -57.02 8.98 -30.43
N THR A 44 -57.57 10.13 -29.99
CA THR A 44 -58.25 10.48 -28.72
C THR A 44 -57.59 10.35 -27.33
N GLY A 45 -57.14 11.52 -26.82
CA GLY A 45 -57.66 12.23 -25.64
C GLY A 45 -57.81 11.53 -24.28
N THR A 46 -57.08 12.00 -23.26
CA THR A 46 -57.57 12.82 -22.13
C THR A 46 -56.44 13.07 -21.13
N ASP A 47 -56.31 14.32 -20.72
CA ASP A 47 -55.40 14.90 -19.73
C ASP A 47 -55.71 14.41 -18.30
N THR A 48 -54.71 13.85 -17.61
CA THR A 48 -54.51 14.03 -16.16
C THR A 48 -53.07 13.71 -15.75
N GLY A 49 -52.35 14.73 -15.27
CA GLY A 49 -51.59 14.64 -14.01
C GLY A 49 -50.27 13.85 -14.01
N THR A 50 -49.18 14.61 -14.05
CA THR A 50 -47.85 14.35 -13.50
C THR A 50 -47.83 13.43 -12.26
N ASP A 51 -47.07 12.34 -12.33
CA ASP A 51 -46.06 12.05 -11.30
C ASP A 51 -44.90 11.24 -11.91
N THR A 52 -43.73 11.86 -11.87
CA THR A 52 -42.44 11.35 -12.31
C THR A 52 -41.88 10.45 -11.22
N GLY A 53 -42.14 9.15 -11.32
CA GLY A 53 -41.44 8.11 -10.57
C GLY A 53 -40.58 7.30 -11.52
N THR A 54 -39.50 7.89 -12.04
CA THR A 54 -38.43 7.08 -12.63
C THR A 54 -37.70 6.46 -11.45
N ASP A 55 -38.12 5.26 -11.04
CA ASP A 55 -37.33 4.39 -10.19
C ASP A 55 -36.01 4.18 -10.91
N THR A 56 -35.04 5.00 -10.52
CA THR A 56 -33.65 4.77 -10.83
C THR A 56 -33.27 3.69 -9.84
N ASP A 57 -33.40 2.43 -10.25
CA ASP A 57 -32.66 1.33 -9.64
C ASP A 57 -31.18 1.70 -9.78
N THR A 58 -30.68 2.50 -8.84
CA THR A 58 -29.27 2.54 -8.50
C THR A 58 -28.97 1.17 -7.96
N ASN A 59 -28.64 0.26 -8.87
CA ASN A 59 -28.00 -1.00 -8.58
C ASN A 59 -26.62 -0.66 -8.00
N ALA A 60 -26.61 -0.22 -6.74
CA ALA A 60 -25.41 -0.15 -5.94
C ALA A 60 -24.95 -1.60 -5.82
N SER A 61 -23.97 -1.97 -6.65
CA SER A 61 -23.22 -3.20 -6.47
C SER A 61 -22.73 -3.18 -5.02
N SER A 62 -23.31 -4.05 -4.20
CA SER A 62 -22.86 -4.28 -2.84
C SER A 62 -21.52 -4.99 -2.93
N GLY A 63 -20.44 -4.22 -3.05
CA GLY A 63 -19.09 -4.75 -2.94
C GLY A 63 -18.90 -5.45 -1.60
N GLU A 64 -17.85 -6.27 -1.50
CA GLU A 64 -17.50 -6.92 -0.24
C GLU A 64 -17.14 -5.83 0.79
N ALA A 65 -18.02 -5.66 1.78
CA ALA A 65 -17.74 -4.80 2.91
C ALA A 65 -16.55 -5.35 3.71
N LEU A 66 -15.92 -4.48 4.49
CA LEU A 66 -14.94 -4.90 5.47
C LEU A 66 -15.53 -6.01 6.36
N ASP A 67 -14.81 -7.13 6.41
CA ASP A 67 -15.09 -8.26 7.29
C ASP A 67 -14.06 -8.28 8.43
N PRO A 68 -14.48 -8.03 9.69
CA PRO A 68 -13.63 -8.10 10.87
C PRO A 68 -12.97 -9.47 11.09
N ASP A 69 -13.55 -10.56 10.60
CA ASP A 69 -13.01 -11.90 10.79
C ASP A 69 -11.74 -12.16 9.95
N ASN A 70 -11.43 -11.26 9.00
CA ASN A 70 -10.21 -11.33 8.19
C ASN A 70 -8.95 -10.88 8.95
N PHE A 71 -9.07 -10.16 10.08
CA PHE A 71 -7.91 -9.74 10.85
C PHE A 71 -7.24 -10.93 11.54
N ILE A 72 -5.91 -10.98 11.46
CA ILE A 72 -5.12 -12.04 12.09
C ILE A 72 -5.22 -11.95 13.60
N SER A 73 -5.23 -13.10 14.29
CA SER A 73 -5.20 -13.13 15.75
C SER A 73 -3.98 -12.39 16.29
N GLY A 74 -4.21 -11.36 17.10
CA GLY A 74 -3.16 -10.48 17.63
C GLY A 74 -2.97 -9.17 16.85
N ALA A 75 -3.59 -9.02 15.68
CA ALA A 75 -3.56 -7.78 14.88
C ALA A 75 -4.27 -6.61 15.57
N LEU A 76 -5.33 -6.91 16.32
CA LEU A 76 -6.17 -5.94 17.01
C LEU A 76 -6.09 -6.14 18.53
N ILE A 77 -6.14 -5.05 19.29
CA ILE A 77 -6.09 -5.10 20.76
C ILE A 77 -7.49 -5.19 21.40
N GLU A 78 -8.52 -4.98 20.60
CA GLU A 78 -9.94 -5.11 20.96
C GLU A 78 -10.75 -5.53 19.74
N ASP A 79 -11.93 -6.09 19.97
CA ASP A 79 -12.84 -6.48 18.89
C ASP A 79 -13.30 -5.24 18.10
N VAL A 80 -13.47 -5.41 16.78
CA VAL A 80 -14.01 -4.35 15.93
C VAL A 80 -15.42 -4.00 16.39
N THR A 81 -15.67 -2.71 16.63
CA THR A 81 -17.00 -2.18 16.97
C THR A 81 -17.47 -1.22 15.89
N THR A 82 -18.67 -0.66 16.04
CA THR A 82 -19.17 0.37 15.13
C THR A 82 -19.64 1.60 15.90
N GLU A 83 -19.41 2.79 15.35
CA GLU A 83 -19.93 4.05 15.89
C GLU A 83 -20.38 5.00 14.78
N SER A 84 -21.15 6.03 15.14
CA SER A 84 -21.53 7.09 14.19
C SER A 84 -20.32 7.96 13.84
N CYS A 85 -20.17 8.30 12.57
CA CYS A 85 -19.08 9.12 12.05
C CYS A 85 -19.60 10.04 10.93
N THR A 86 -18.82 11.08 10.61
CA THR A 86 -19.07 11.99 9.50
C THR A 86 -17.98 11.83 8.45
N LEU A 87 -18.35 11.65 7.18
CA LEU A 87 -17.41 11.53 6.08
C LEU A 87 -16.98 12.89 5.52
N SER A 88 -15.94 12.91 4.70
CA SER A 88 -15.32 14.10 4.11
C SER A 88 -16.27 15.03 3.34
N ASN A 89 -17.39 14.51 2.83
CA ASN A 89 -18.44 15.30 2.19
C ASN A 89 -19.59 15.73 3.12
N GLY A 90 -19.48 15.46 4.42
CA GLY A 90 -20.51 15.75 5.42
C GLY A 90 -21.59 14.67 5.55
N THR A 91 -21.45 13.52 4.88
CA THR A 91 -22.39 12.39 5.05
C THR A 91 -22.23 11.78 6.44
N GLU A 92 -23.29 11.80 7.23
CA GLU A 92 -23.37 11.05 8.49
C GLU A 92 -23.64 9.57 8.19
N THR A 93 -22.81 8.67 8.73
CA THR A 93 -22.93 7.22 8.52
C THR A 93 -22.49 6.43 9.76
N THR A 94 -22.38 5.12 9.61
CA THR A 94 -21.75 4.21 10.59
C THR A 94 -20.37 3.82 10.10
N CYS A 95 -19.37 3.94 10.97
CA CYS A 95 -18.01 3.48 10.74
C CYS A 95 -17.67 2.29 11.64
N TYR A 96 -16.88 1.36 11.13
CA TYR A 96 -16.09 0.44 11.94
C TYR A 96 -15.06 1.22 12.75
N LYS A 97 -14.92 0.87 14.02
CA LYS A 97 -13.86 1.31 14.90
C LYS A 97 -12.89 0.16 15.12
N ILE A 98 -11.67 0.33 14.65
CA ILE A 98 -10.63 -0.69 14.60
C ILE A 98 -9.42 -0.18 15.37
N THR A 99 -8.99 -0.89 16.41
CA THR A 99 -7.79 -0.51 17.16
C THR A 99 -6.70 -1.56 17.00
N THR A 100 -5.65 -1.16 16.30
CA THR A 100 -4.50 -2.00 15.92
C THR A 100 -3.53 -2.22 17.07
N ALA A 101 -2.76 -3.30 17.01
CA ALA A 101 -1.64 -3.57 17.92
C ALA A 101 -0.41 -2.70 17.64
N GLY A 102 -0.23 -2.23 16.40
CA GLY A 102 0.92 -1.40 16.01
C GLY A 102 2.22 -2.19 15.82
N VAL A 103 2.10 -3.50 15.61
CA VAL A 103 3.16 -4.48 15.33
C VAL A 103 2.54 -5.63 14.55
N PRO A 104 3.21 -6.19 13.52
CA PRO A 104 2.64 -7.28 12.73
C PRO A 104 2.42 -8.53 13.57
N ALA A 105 1.23 -9.12 13.46
CA ALA A 105 0.85 -10.31 14.23
C ALA A 105 1.48 -11.61 13.72
N ASP A 106 2.05 -11.61 12.51
CA ASP A 106 2.45 -12.80 11.76
C ASP A 106 3.90 -12.79 11.24
N SER A 107 4.66 -11.72 11.50
CA SER A 107 6.05 -11.60 11.10
C SER A 107 6.92 -10.94 12.16
N ASP A 108 8.21 -11.27 12.14
CA ASP A 108 9.22 -10.50 12.87
C ASP A 108 9.47 -9.17 12.13
N VAL A 109 9.91 -8.16 12.88
CA VAL A 109 10.25 -6.82 12.34
C VAL A 109 11.77 -6.71 12.15
N GLY A 110 12.19 -6.18 11.00
CA GLY A 110 13.59 -6.12 10.61
C GLY A 110 14.09 -7.41 9.93
N PRO A 111 15.37 -7.47 9.52
CA PRO A 111 16.43 -6.45 9.68
C PRO A 111 16.22 -5.19 8.82
N PHE A 112 16.97 -4.12 9.12
CA PHE A 112 16.89 -2.84 8.40
C PHE A 112 18.24 -2.44 7.80
N CYS A 113 19.17 -1.98 8.63
CA CYS A 113 20.45 -1.47 8.16
C CYS A 113 21.54 -2.55 8.19
N PRO A 114 22.41 -2.61 7.17
CA PRO A 114 23.61 -3.43 7.21
C PRO A 114 24.53 -2.88 8.29
N ARG A 115 25.30 -3.76 8.93
CA ARG A 115 26.32 -3.38 9.93
C ARG A 115 27.66 -3.11 9.28
N THR A 116 27.94 -3.73 8.14
CA THR A 116 29.18 -3.51 7.38
C THR A 116 28.94 -3.41 5.87
N THR A 117 29.90 -2.83 5.16
CA THR A 117 29.91 -2.81 3.68
C THR A 117 30.16 -4.18 3.03
N SER A 118 30.25 -5.25 3.82
CA SER A 118 30.31 -6.63 3.34
C SER A 118 29.05 -7.44 3.62
N ASP A 119 28.07 -6.84 4.29
CA ASP A 119 26.80 -7.49 4.58
C ASP A 119 25.99 -7.64 3.30
N LEU A 120 25.24 -8.72 3.19
CA LEU A 120 24.45 -9.07 2.01
C LEU A 120 22.97 -8.76 2.26
N ALA A 121 22.18 -8.71 1.18
CA ALA A 121 20.73 -8.46 1.22
C ALA A 121 20.02 -9.23 2.36
N ALA A 122 20.31 -10.52 2.55
CA ALA A 122 19.67 -11.35 3.58
C ALA A 122 19.93 -10.93 5.05
N SER A 123 20.77 -9.92 5.29
CA SER A 123 21.09 -9.37 6.63
C SER A 123 20.71 -7.90 6.79
N ALA A 124 20.11 -7.31 5.77
CA ALA A 124 19.60 -5.95 5.75
C ALA A 124 18.18 -5.96 5.17
N GLY A 125 17.53 -4.81 5.12
CA GLY A 125 16.24 -4.67 4.45
C GLY A 125 16.38 -3.95 3.12
N ILE A 126 15.38 -3.17 2.76
CA ILE A 126 15.25 -2.52 1.46
C ILE A 126 15.15 -0.99 1.56
N TRP A 127 15.43 -0.32 0.45
CA TRP A 127 15.21 1.11 0.28
C TRP A 127 14.36 1.38 -0.95
N LEU A 128 13.41 2.31 -0.80
CA LEU A 128 12.43 2.69 -1.81
C LEU A 128 12.55 4.20 -2.03
N ASP A 129 13.21 4.61 -3.11
CA ASP A 129 13.43 6.04 -3.42
C ASP A 129 12.32 6.66 -4.29
N GLY A 130 11.22 5.93 -4.51
CA GLY A 130 10.10 6.38 -5.33
C GLY A 130 10.36 6.38 -6.84
N THR A 131 11.53 5.90 -7.30
CA THR A 131 11.84 5.83 -8.74
C THR A 131 11.29 4.57 -9.43
N GLY A 132 10.61 3.70 -8.67
CA GLY A 132 10.15 2.38 -9.13
C GLY A 132 11.16 1.26 -8.92
N VAL A 133 12.33 1.56 -8.32
CA VAL A 133 13.36 0.56 -7.98
C VAL A 133 13.25 0.16 -6.51
N VAL A 134 13.42 -1.13 -6.24
CA VAL A 134 13.64 -1.67 -4.90
C VAL A 134 15.13 -1.98 -4.78
N TYR A 135 15.81 -1.34 -3.83
CA TYR A 135 17.21 -1.59 -3.56
C TYR A 135 17.33 -2.45 -2.31
N ASP A 136 18.12 -3.52 -2.38
CA ASP A 136 18.61 -4.17 -1.17
C ASP A 136 19.60 -3.20 -0.49
N VAL A 137 19.40 -2.86 0.79
CA VAL A 137 20.32 -1.99 1.55
C VAL A 137 21.52 -2.81 2.03
N ASP A 138 22.15 -3.52 1.10
CA ASP A 138 23.34 -4.30 1.39
C ASP A 138 24.61 -3.44 1.36
N GLY A 139 25.75 -4.07 1.61
CA GLY A 139 27.04 -3.38 1.58
C GLY A 139 27.37 -2.76 0.22
N ASP A 140 26.96 -3.41 -0.88
CA ASP A 140 27.19 -2.92 -2.23
C ASP A 140 26.35 -1.67 -2.51
N PHE A 141 25.09 -1.62 -2.06
CA PHE A 141 24.27 -0.42 -2.12
C PHE A 141 24.91 0.74 -1.35
N ILE A 142 25.33 0.52 -0.09
CA ILE A 142 25.97 1.54 0.75
C ILE A 142 27.24 2.11 0.08
N LEU A 143 28.07 1.26 -0.53
CA LEU A 143 29.27 1.68 -1.26
C LEU A 143 28.95 2.49 -2.52
N ASN A 144 27.80 2.23 -3.15
CA ASN A 144 27.42 2.83 -4.43
C ASN A 144 26.57 4.09 -4.30
N LEU A 145 26.13 4.49 -3.10
CA LEU A 145 25.35 5.71 -2.87
C LEU A 145 25.88 6.96 -3.61
N PRO A 146 27.20 7.26 -3.63
CA PRO A 146 27.71 8.39 -4.39
C PRO A 146 27.48 8.30 -5.90
N THR A 147 27.45 7.08 -6.45
CA THR A 147 27.18 6.84 -7.87
C THR A 147 25.68 6.85 -8.14
N THR A 148 24.88 6.20 -7.29
CA THR A 148 23.43 6.13 -7.39
C THR A 148 22.80 7.52 -7.40
N TYR A 149 23.25 8.41 -6.51
CA TYR A 149 22.73 9.77 -6.37
C TYR A 149 23.61 10.85 -6.98
N ALA A 150 24.70 10.47 -7.65
CA ALA A 150 25.65 11.37 -8.32
C ALA A 150 26.20 12.50 -7.42
N ASP A 151 26.51 12.17 -6.16
CA ASP A 151 26.97 13.11 -5.14
C ASP A 151 28.02 12.47 -4.22
N ASP A 152 29.22 13.05 -4.13
CA ASP A 152 30.34 12.52 -3.34
C ASP A 152 30.26 12.82 -1.83
N HIS A 153 29.22 13.54 -1.38
CA HIS A 153 28.97 13.76 0.05
C HIS A 153 28.43 12.51 0.77
N TRP A 154 27.94 11.51 0.04
CA TRP A 154 27.48 10.25 0.61
C TRP A 154 28.64 9.42 1.17
N GLN A 155 28.65 9.21 2.49
CA GLN A 155 29.66 8.44 3.20
C GLN A 155 29.06 7.78 4.46
N LEU A 156 28.14 6.82 4.27
CA LEU A 156 27.43 6.14 5.37
C LEU A 156 28.27 5.14 6.17
N TYR A 157 29.58 5.05 5.91
CA TYR A 157 30.45 4.06 6.53
C TYR A 157 31.82 4.62 6.86
N ASP A 158 32.51 4.01 7.81
CA ASP A 158 33.91 4.30 8.12
C ASP A 158 34.83 3.69 7.06
N LEU A 159 35.65 4.53 6.42
CA LEU A 159 36.53 4.13 5.31
C LEU A 159 37.60 3.09 5.67
N ASN A 160 37.96 2.96 6.96
CA ASN A 160 39.02 2.06 7.38
C ASN A 160 38.50 0.66 7.72
N SER A 161 37.34 0.61 8.38
CA SER A 161 36.74 -0.61 8.91
C SER A 161 35.62 -1.16 8.04
N GLY A 162 35.00 -0.34 7.20
CA GLY A 162 33.78 -0.69 6.48
C GLY A 162 32.54 -0.77 7.37
N ALA A 163 32.62 -0.35 8.63
CA ALA A 163 31.45 -0.31 9.51
C ALA A 163 30.47 0.77 9.04
N VAL A 164 29.19 0.41 8.92
CA VAL A 164 28.12 1.34 8.53
C VAL A 164 27.70 2.14 9.77
N ASN A 165 27.50 3.45 9.58
CA ASN A 165 26.97 4.36 10.58
C ASN A 165 25.47 4.07 10.75
N VAL A 166 25.10 3.37 11.81
CA VAL A 166 23.69 3.03 12.10
C VAL A 166 23.24 3.66 13.41
N THR A 167 22.01 4.17 13.46
CA THR A 167 21.41 4.69 14.69
C THR A 167 20.96 3.57 15.62
N THR A 168 21.85 3.06 16.49
CA THR A 168 21.55 1.89 17.34
C THR A 168 20.98 2.23 18.73
N THR A 169 20.57 3.47 18.96
CA THR A 169 20.02 3.92 20.25
C THR A 169 18.77 4.74 20.04
N GLN A 170 17.89 4.79 21.05
CA GLN A 170 16.68 5.62 21.00
C GLN A 170 17.01 7.09 20.70
N VAL A 171 18.01 7.67 21.38
CA VAL A 171 18.42 9.07 21.16
C VAL A 171 18.88 9.31 19.72
N ALA A 172 19.66 8.38 19.15
CA ALA A 172 20.13 8.50 17.77
C ALA A 172 18.97 8.37 16.77
N CYS A 173 18.07 7.41 16.99
CA CYS A 173 16.85 7.24 16.19
C CYS A 173 15.98 8.51 16.24
N GLU A 174 15.67 9.04 17.42
CA GLU A 174 14.85 10.25 17.57
C GLU A 174 15.47 11.49 16.91
N ALA A 175 16.80 11.61 16.93
CA ALA A 175 17.51 12.72 16.33
C ALA A 175 17.65 12.60 14.80
N ALA A 176 17.54 11.39 14.25
CA ALA A 176 17.65 11.12 12.80
C ALA A 176 16.29 10.90 12.11
N ALA A 177 15.27 10.41 12.82
CA ALA A 177 13.93 10.15 12.31
C ALA A 177 13.01 11.38 12.45
N ARG A 178 13.49 12.55 12.01
CA ARG A 178 12.77 13.84 12.05
C ARG A 178 13.10 14.68 10.82
N PRO A 179 12.21 15.61 10.39
CA PRO A 179 12.45 16.43 9.20
C PRO A 179 13.75 17.25 9.26
N ASP A 180 14.11 17.74 10.45
CA ASP A 180 15.35 18.47 10.74
C ASP A 180 16.38 17.54 11.41
N VAL A 181 16.89 16.59 10.62
CA VAL A 181 17.93 15.64 11.03
C VAL A 181 19.11 16.38 11.67
N ALA A 182 19.52 15.96 12.87
CA ALA A 182 20.67 16.58 13.52
C ALA A 182 21.95 16.31 12.71
N GLU A 183 22.82 17.31 12.60
CA GLU A 183 24.02 17.28 11.74
C GLU A 183 24.91 16.05 12.01
N GLU A 184 25.01 15.62 13.26
CA GLU A 184 25.79 14.44 13.67
C GLU A 184 25.23 13.09 13.16
N TYR A 185 23.96 13.05 12.74
CA TYR A 185 23.31 11.87 12.17
C TYR A 185 23.08 11.96 10.65
N GLN A 186 23.59 13.01 10.00
CA GLN A 186 23.77 12.95 8.54
C GLN A 186 24.74 11.81 8.20
N ASN A 187 24.63 11.23 7.01
CA ASN A 187 25.40 10.05 6.61
C ASN A 187 25.23 8.86 7.55
N HIS A 188 23.98 8.59 7.96
CA HIS A 188 23.60 7.39 8.69
C HIS A 188 22.53 6.59 7.95
N CYS A 189 22.61 5.27 8.08
CA CYS A 189 21.44 4.42 7.90
C CYS A 189 20.60 4.51 9.18
N VAL A 190 19.39 5.02 9.06
CA VAL A 190 18.47 5.28 10.15
C VAL A 190 17.68 4.02 10.43
N GLU A 191 17.82 3.53 11.65
CA GLU A 191 17.17 2.37 12.22
C GLU A 191 16.56 2.75 13.57
N CYS A 192 15.34 2.31 13.82
CA CYS A 192 14.66 2.44 15.10
C CYS A 192 14.18 1.06 15.55
N SER A 193 14.04 0.86 16.86
CA SER A 193 13.60 -0.40 17.44
C SER A 193 12.21 -0.29 18.05
N LEU A 194 11.42 -1.37 17.94
CA LEU A 194 10.15 -1.51 18.65
C LEU A 194 10.31 -1.37 20.18
N ASP A 195 11.48 -1.70 20.73
CA ASP A 195 11.76 -1.53 22.16
C ASP A 195 11.65 -0.06 22.61
N TYR A 196 11.91 0.89 21.70
CA TYR A 196 11.84 2.32 22.01
C TYR A 196 10.40 2.82 22.14
N VAL A 197 9.45 2.08 21.56
CA VAL A 197 8.02 2.40 21.52
C VAL A 197 7.17 1.36 22.26
N GLY A 198 7.77 0.63 23.21
CA GLY A 198 7.04 -0.31 24.06
C GLY A 198 6.52 -1.57 23.36
N GLY A 199 7.12 -1.94 22.22
CA GLY A 199 6.74 -3.11 21.43
C GLY A 199 5.73 -2.83 20.30
N GLY A 200 5.27 -1.59 20.17
CA GLY A 200 4.31 -1.15 19.15
C GLY A 200 3.45 0.01 19.64
N ILE A 201 2.94 0.82 18.71
CA ILE A 201 2.03 1.93 19.03
C ILE A 201 0.65 1.61 18.47
N SER A 202 -0.32 1.35 19.35
CA SER A 202 -1.70 1.11 18.94
C SER A 202 -2.35 2.35 18.34
N GLN A 203 -3.06 2.20 17.23
CA GLN A 203 -3.82 3.30 16.60
C GLN A 203 -5.27 2.87 16.31
N THR A 204 -6.19 3.82 16.47
CA THR A 204 -7.63 3.62 16.24
C THR A 204 -8.05 4.27 14.92
N PHE A 205 -8.75 3.50 14.09
CA PHE A 205 -9.26 3.92 12.79
C PHE A 205 -10.78 3.87 12.74
N LEU A 206 -11.36 4.81 11.99
CA LEU A 206 -12.77 4.86 11.62
C LEU A 206 -12.89 4.64 10.12
N ILE A 207 -13.50 3.53 9.72
CA ILE A 207 -13.67 3.16 8.31
C ILE A 207 -15.16 2.99 8.03
N PRO A 208 -15.75 3.63 7.00
CA PRO A 208 -17.19 3.52 6.74
C PRO A 208 -17.60 2.06 6.51
N VAL A 209 -18.70 1.64 7.16
CA VAL A 209 -19.25 0.29 6.98
C VAL A 209 -19.73 0.06 5.55
N THR A 210 -20.21 1.12 4.90
CA THR A 210 -20.59 1.14 3.49
C THR A 210 -19.83 2.27 2.82
N PRO A 211 -18.86 1.97 1.93
CA PRO A 211 -18.14 2.98 1.18
C PRO A 211 -19.09 3.92 0.44
N VAL A 212 -18.76 5.21 0.42
CA VAL A 212 -19.50 6.24 -0.31
C VAL A 212 -18.60 6.75 -1.41
N PRO A 213 -18.89 6.57 -2.71
CA PRO A 213 -18.06 7.09 -3.79
C PRO A 213 -17.89 8.61 -3.69
N ALA A 214 -16.66 9.07 -3.82
CA ALA A 214 -16.33 10.50 -3.84
C ALA A 214 -16.62 11.10 -5.21
N ALA A 215 -17.06 12.35 -5.25
CA ALA A 215 -17.27 13.07 -6.52
C ALA A 215 -15.95 13.37 -7.26
N THR A 216 -14.85 13.46 -6.50
CA THR A 216 -13.49 13.65 -6.98
C THR A 216 -12.55 12.84 -6.12
N SER A 217 -11.50 12.27 -6.71
CA SER A 217 -10.48 11.49 -6.02
C SER A 217 -9.88 12.25 -4.85
N VAL A 218 -9.79 11.62 -3.68
CA VAL A 218 -9.27 12.22 -2.44
C VAL A 218 -7.81 11.81 -2.24
N THR A 219 -6.96 12.74 -1.83
CA THR A 219 -5.53 12.48 -1.59
C THR A 219 -5.34 11.51 -0.42
N VAL A 220 -4.39 10.59 -0.56
CA VAL A 220 -4.02 9.63 0.48
C VAL A 220 -3.07 10.28 1.48
N GLY A 221 -3.56 10.51 2.70
CA GLY A 221 -2.72 10.90 3.85
C GLY A 221 -2.16 9.68 4.61
N ARG A 222 -2.98 8.63 4.72
CA ARG A 222 -2.62 7.24 5.07
C ARG A 222 -3.48 6.35 4.20
N ALA A 223 -2.99 5.22 3.70
CA ALA A 223 -3.79 4.36 2.82
C ALA A 223 -4.84 3.58 3.60
N GLY A 224 -4.50 3.00 4.75
CA GLY A 224 -5.42 2.13 5.47
C GLY A 224 -4.78 1.29 6.57
N VAL A 225 -5.40 0.14 6.84
CA VAL A 225 -4.99 -0.83 7.87
C VAL A 225 -4.80 -2.21 7.26
N SER A 226 -3.67 -2.86 7.54
CA SER A 226 -3.41 -4.24 7.11
C SER A 226 -4.15 -5.26 7.98
N LEU A 227 -4.38 -6.45 7.43
CA LEU A 227 -4.99 -7.56 8.17
C LEU A 227 -4.11 -8.08 9.32
N ASN A 228 -2.80 -7.83 9.28
CA ASN A 228 -1.88 -8.16 10.36
C ASN A 228 -1.72 -7.05 11.42
N GLY A 229 -2.49 -5.96 11.35
CA GLY A 229 -2.61 -5.00 12.45
C GLY A 229 -1.60 -3.85 12.42
N VAL A 230 -1.15 -3.47 11.24
CA VAL A 230 -0.18 -2.42 10.99
C VAL A 230 -0.76 -1.41 10.00
N ILE A 231 -0.21 -0.21 10.04
CA ILE A 231 -0.67 0.90 9.22
C ILE A 231 -0.09 0.79 7.82
N LEU A 232 -0.92 1.08 6.83
CA LEU A 232 -0.52 1.27 5.44
C LEU A 232 -0.37 2.78 5.23
N GLU A 233 0.87 3.26 5.24
CA GLU A 233 1.15 4.68 5.24
C GLU A 233 1.21 5.29 3.84
N ALA A 234 1.13 6.61 3.75
CA ALA A 234 1.47 7.33 2.53
C ALA A 234 2.97 7.20 2.22
N SER A 235 3.40 7.74 1.08
CA SER A 235 4.80 7.73 0.67
C SER A 235 5.72 8.33 1.73
N ALA A 236 6.82 7.61 2.03
CA ALA A 236 7.89 8.17 2.84
C ALA A 236 8.46 9.44 2.17
N PRO A 237 8.87 10.47 2.94
CA PRO A 237 9.35 11.73 2.40
C PRO A 237 10.80 11.62 1.87
N VAL A 238 10.98 10.90 0.75
CA VAL A 238 12.28 10.57 0.16
C VAL A 238 13.15 11.81 -0.06
N ASP A 239 12.60 12.91 -0.56
CA ASP A 239 13.35 14.15 -0.77
C ASP A 239 13.96 14.71 0.53
N ALA A 240 13.23 14.64 1.64
CA ALA A 240 13.71 15.09 2.93
C ALA A 240 14.82 14.16 3.45
N ILE A 241 14.66 12.85 3.27
CA ILE A 241 15.62 11.82 3.69
C ILE A 241 16.93 11.95 2.91
N LEU A 242 16.85 12.02 1.58
CA LEU A 242 18.03 12.13 0.72
C LEU A 242 18.75 13.49 0.89
N SER A 243 18.02 14.59 1.12
CA SER A 243 18.65 15.90 1.37
C SER A 243 19.39 15.99 2.71
N ALA A 244 19.07 15.11 3.66
CA ALA A 244 19.80 14.94 4.91
C ALA A 244 20.94 13.91 4.83
N TYR A 245 21.22 13.33 3.65
CA TYR A 245 22.18 12.24 3.46
C TYR A 245 21.92 11.05 4.39
N THR A 246 20.66 10.71 4.62
CA THR A 246 20.29 9.52 5.40
C THR A 246 19.61 8.49 4.52
N ILE A 247 19.59 7.24 4.99
CA ILE A 247 18.78 6.17 4.42
C ILE A 247 17.88 5.64 5.53
N ALA A 248 16.58 5.88 5.45
CA ALA A 248 15.60 5.35 6.40
C ALA A 248 15.15 3.96 5.94
N ALA A 249 16.01 2.96 6.13
CA ALA A 249 15.80 1.62 5.61
C ALA A 249 14.47 1.03 6.07
N PHE A 250 13.78 0.38 5.13
CA PHE A 250 12.65 -0.51 5.41
C PHE A 250 13.20 -1.92 5.65
N ASP A 251 12.43 -2.77 6.32
CA ASP A 251 12.69 -4.20 6.29
C ASP A 251 12.19 -4.82 4.98
N ASP A 252 12.46 -6.11 4.78
CA ASP A 252 12.03 -6.85 3.58
C ASP A 252 10.51 -6.89 3.42
N CYS A 253 9.75 -6.57 4.47
CA CYS A 253 8.30 -6.46 4.44
C CYS A 253 7.79 -5.06 4.05
N GLY A 254 8.70 -4.12 3.73
CA GLY A 254 8.37 -2.78 3.25
C GLY A 254 7.94 -1.83 4.37
N GLY A 255 8.27 -2.15 5.63
CA GLY A 255 7.94 -1.32 6.78
C GLY A 255 9.15 -0.90 7.60
N HIS A 256 8.98 0.11 8.44
CA HIS A 256 10.00 0.52 9.40
C HIS A 256 9.39 1.08 10.68
N VAL A 257 10.24 1.33 11.68
CA VAL A 257 9.83 1.93 12.95
C VAL A 257 10.19 3.42 12.95
N ASN A 258 9.29 4.26 13.45
CA ASN A 258 9.66 5.61 13.92
C ASN A 258 9.13 5.86 15.35
N PRO A 259 9.65 6.88 16.07
CA PRO A 259 9.24 7.14 17.45
C PRO A 259 7.78 7.60 17.64
N VAL A 260 7.11 8.06 16.58
CA VAL A 260 5.79 8.69 16.65
C VAL A 260 4.67 7.69 16.36
N GLU A 261 4.85 6.85 15.34
CA GLU A 261 3.85 5.95 14.80
C GLU A 261 4.13 4.48 15.11
N GLY A 262 5.36 4.17 15.55
CA GLY A 262 5.81 2.80 15.73
C GLY A 262 6.11 2.16 14.37
N TYR A 263 5.88 0.86 14.26
CA TYR A 263 6.08 0.14 13.01
C TYR A 263 4.92 0.41 12.03
N HIS A 264 5.23 0.74 10.78
CA HIS A 264 4.25 1.01 9.72
C HIS A 264 4.86 0.66 8.36
N TYR A 265 3.99 0.33 7.40
CA TYR A 265 4.39 -0.05 6.05
C TYR A 265 4.31 1.13 5.09
N HIS A 266 5.20 1.18 4.10
CA HIS A 266 5.15 2.09 2.95
C HIS A 266 4.97 1.38 1.61
N ALA A 267 5.12 0.06 1.59
CA ALA A 267 4.91 -0.76 0.42
C ALA A 267 4.48 -2.19 0.79
N ALA A 268 3.88 -2.89 -0.17
CA ALA A 268 3.56 -4.31 -0.06
C ALA A 268 4.61 -5.14 -0.82
N THR A 269 5.36 -5.98 -0.11
CA THR A 269 6.45 -6.80 -0.67
C THR A 269 6.20 -8.32 -0.56
N GLY A 270 5.00 -8.73 -0.15
CA GLY A 270 4.64 -10.13 0.04
C GLY A 270 4.43 -10.57 1.50
N CYS A 271 4.63 -9.68 2.48
CA CYS A 271 4.43 -9.99 3.91
C CYS A 271 3.03 -9.62 4.42
N THR A 272 2.36 -8.67 3.77
CA THR A 272 1.10 -8.07 4.28
C THR A 272 -0.13 -8.68 3.63
N GLU A 273 0.06 -9.34 2.49
CA GLU A 273 -0.96 -10.11 1.78
C GLU A 273 -1.26 -11.42 2.51
N THR A 274 -2.52 -11.62 2.90
CA THR A 274 -2.90 -12.78 3.71
C THR A 274 -4.01 -13.60 3.06
N GLY A 275 -3.91 -14.91 3.24
CA GLY A 275 -4.90 -15.87 2.72
C GLY A 275 -4.84 -16.09 1.21
N THR A 276 -5.76 -16.90 0.72
CA THR A 276 -5.95 -17.17 -0.72
C THR A 276 -7.40 -16.91 -1.06
N GLN A 277 -7.66 -16.21 -2.16
CA GLN A 277 -9.03 -15.97 -2.61
C GLN A 277 -9.54 -17.22 -3.36
N ALA A 278 -10.77 -17.64 -3.07
CA ALA A 278 -11.32 -18.89 -3.60
C ALA A 278 -11.48 -18.90 -5.12
N ASP A 279 -11.58 -17.72 -5.73
CA ASP A 279 -11.70 -17.47 -7.16
C ASP A 279 -10.33 -17.29 -7.86
N GLY A 280 -9.22 -17.36 -7.12
CA GLY A 280 -7.87 -17.18 -7.64
C GLY A 280 -7.42 -15.73 -7.77
N HIS A 281 -8.20 -14.78 -7.24
CA HIS A 281 -7.78 -13.39 -7.13
C HIS A 281 -6.59 -13.23 -6.16
N THR A 282 -5.83 -12.15 -6.31
CA THR A 282 -4.76 -11.82 -5.37
C THR A 282 -5.29 -11.66 -3.95
N ALA A 283 -4.43 -11.98 -2.98
CA ALA A 283 -4.77 -11.98 -1.58
C ALA A 283 -5.16 -10.60 -1.06
N LEU A 284 -6.09 -10.56 -0.10
CA LEU A 284 -6.46 -9.35 0.61
C LEU A 284 -5.32 -8.97 1.56
N LEU A 285 -4.94 -7.70 1.52
CA LEU A 285 -3.87 -7.15 2.34
C LEU A 285 -4.44 -6.37 3.53
N GLY A 286 -5.56 -5.68 3.31
CA GLY A 286 -6.16 -4.79 4.29
C GLY A 286 -7.32 -3.99 3.71
N TYR A 287 -7.71 -2.96 4.43
CA TYR A 287 -8.81 -2.08 4.04
C TYR A 287 -8.35 -0.63 4.01
N ALA A 288 -8.73 0.07 2.94
CA ALA A 288 -8.51 1.49 2.76
C ALA A 288 -9.41 2.30 3.72
N LEU A 289 -9.00 3.53 4.05
CA LEU A 289 -9.77 4.39 4.96
C LEU A 289 -11.14 4.82 4.41
N ASP A 290 -11.39 4.66 3.11
CA ASP A 290 -12.68 4.87 2.47
C ASP A 290 -13.57 3.60 2.43
N GLY A 291 -13.09 2.50 3.00
CA GLY A 291 -13.82 1.27 3.23
C GLY A 291 -13.70 0.21 2.13
N TYR A 292 -12.98 0.47 1.04
CA TYR A 292 -12.72 -0.56 0.02
C TYR A 292 -11.53 -1.47 0.40
N GLY A 293 -11.57 -2.73 -0.05
CA GLY A 293 -10.47 -3.67 0.15
C GLY A 293 -9.22 -3.29 -0.67
N ILE A 294 -8.05 -3.54 -0.10
CA ILE A 294 -6.74 -3.40 -0.75
C ILE A 294 -6.15 -4.80 -0.96
N TYR A 295 -5.85 -5.15 -2.21
CA TYR A 295 -5.38 -6.47 -2.62
C TYR A 295 -3.94 -6.43 -3.14
N GLY A 296 -3.30 -7.59 -3.09
CA GLY A 296 -1.97 -7.80 -3.67
C GLY A 296 -1.93 -7.49 -5.17
N ARG A 297 -0.76 -7.11 -5.67
CA ARG A 297 -0.57 -6.67 -7.06
C ARG A 297 -0.52 -7.84 -8.05
N LEU A 298 0.27 -8.85 -7.72
CA LEU A 298 0.63 -9.93 -8.62
C LEU A 298 -0.14 -11.20 -8.31
N ASP A 299 -0.70 -11.81 -9.36
CA ASP A 299 -1.29 -13.14 -9.31
C ASP A 299 -0.23 -14.23 -9.07
N SER A 300 -0.67 -15.49 -8.94
CA SER A 300 0.22 -16.62 -8.71
C SER A 300 1.23 -16.88 -9.84
N ASP A 301 0.98 -16.34 -11.03
CA ASP A 301 1.85 -16.44 -12.20
C ASP A 301 2.80 -15.23 -12.34
N GLY A 302 2.71 -14.25 -11.43
CA GLY A 302 3.53 -13.04 -11.40
C GLY A 302 3.05 -11.92 -12.33
N ASN A 303 1.81 -11.99 -12.82
CA ASN A 303 1.21 -10.95 -13.65
C ASN A 303 0.38 -9.98 -12.79
N GLU A 304 0.21 -8.74 -13.25
CA GLU A 304 -0.79 -7.84 -12.67
C GLU A 304 -2.18 -8.50 -12.75
N GLN A 305 -2.90 -8.52 -11.62
CA GLN A 305 -4.21 -9.16 -11.52
C GLN A 305 -5.23 -8.62 -12.54
N HIS A 306 -5.15 -7.32 -12.83
CA HIS A 306 -6.00 -6.65 -13.79
C HIS A 306 -5.17 -6.07 -14.93
N ALA A 307 -5.67 -6.22 -16.16
CA ALA A 307 -5.02 -5.64 -17.34
C ALA A 307 -5.01 -4.11 -17.32
N THR A 308 -5.98 -3.50 -16.64
CA THR A 308 -6.12 -2.06 -16.47
C THR A 308 -6.64 -1.76 -15.07
N LEU A 309 -5.99 -0.83 -14.39
CA LEU A 309 -6.46 -0.21 -13.16
C LEU A 309 -6.79 1.26 -13.44
N ASP A 310 -7.66 1.87 -12.64
CA ASP A 310 -7.88 3.31 -12.70
C ASP A 310 -6.72 4.12 -12.09
N GLU A 311 -6.87 5.45 -12.04
CA GLU A 311 -5.85 6.36 -11.49
C GLU A 311 -5.55 6.15 -9.99
N CYS A 312 -6.51 5.63 -9.23
CA CYS A 312 -6.33 5.28 -7.82
C CYS A 312 -5.80 3.86 -7.63
N ARG A 313 -5.54 3.14 -8.74
CA ARG A 313 -5.21 1.71 -8.78
C ARG A 313 -6.37 0.77 -8.42
N GLY A 314 -7.59 1.21 -8.67
CA GLY A 314 -8.79 0.40 -8.47
C GLY A 314 -9.29 -0.35 -9.69
N ALA A 315 -10.04 -1.40 -9.42
CA ALA A 315 -10.81 -2.18 -10.38
C ALA A 315 -12.21 -2.48 -9.81
N THR A 316 -13.15 -2.90 -10.66
CA THR A 316 -14.48 -3.34 -10.24
C THR A 316 -14.79 -4.71 -10.80
N ASP A 317 -15.28 -5.61 -9.96
CA ASP A 317 -15.84 -6.90 -10.35
C ASP A 317 -17.17 -7.20 -9.64
N GLU A 318 -17.84 -8.30 -10.03
CA GLU A 318 -19.16 -8.69 -9.50
C GLU A 318 -19.12 -9.22 -8.06
N ILE A 319 -17.96 -9.62 -7.54
CA ILE A 319 -17.78 -10.22 -6.22
C ILE A 319 -17.45 -9.12 -5.22
N ARG A 320 -16.38 -8.37 -5.49
CA ARG A 320 -15.78 -7.39 -4.59
C ARG A 320 -16.38 -6.00 -4.75
N GLY A 321 -17.06 -5.73 -5.87
CA GLY A 321 -17.33 -4.36 -6.26
C GLY A 321 -16.03 -3.62 -6.55
N TYR A 322 -15.98 -2.33 -6.24
CA TYR A 322 -14.75 -1.55 -6.36
C TYR A 322 -13.72 -1.98 -5.30
N HIS A 323 -12.47 -2.18 -5.70
CA HIS A 323 -11.37 -2.56 -4.81
C HIS A 323 -10.03 -2.10 -5.39
N TYR A 324 -9.02 -1.96 -4.53
CA TYR A 324 -7.69 -1.52 -4.90
C TYR A 324 -6.70 -2.65 -5.10
N HIS A 325 -5.67 -2.39 -5.91
CA HIS A 325 -4.47 -3.20 -5.99
C HIS A 325 -3.23 -2.37 -5.67
N VAL A 326 -2.38 -2.88 -4.77
CA VAL A 326 -1.17 -2.17 -4.35
C VAL A 326 -0.23 -1.85 -5.51
N ALA A 327 0.47 -0.72 -5.42
CA ALA A 327 1.48 -0.31 -6.38
C ALA A 327 2.72 -1.21 -6.32
N PRO A 328 3.56 -1.20 -7.38
CA PRO A 328 4.90 -1.78 -7.29
C PRO A 328 5.65 -1.18 -6.09
N PRO A 329 6.38 -1.98 -5.28
CA PRO A 329 6.98 -1.49 -4.04
C PRO A 329 7.88 -0.28 -4.22
N GLY A 330 8.68 -0.25 -5.29
CA GLY A 330 9.60 0.85 -5.61
C GLY A 330 8.92 2.21 -5.86
N ASN A 331 7.59 2.25 -6.00
CA ASN A 331 6.83 3.49 -6.06
C ASN A 331 6.73 4.19 -4.70
N ASN A 332 7.00 3.50 -3.59
CA ASN A 332 6.84 4.03 -2.23
C ASN A 332 5.38 4.51 -1.99
N GLU A 333 4.40 3.70 -2.38
CA GLU A 333 2.97 3.98 -2.16
C GLU A 333 2.16 2.68 -2.23
N PHE A 334 0.95 2.66 -1.64
CA PHE A 334 0.00 1.56 -1.82
C PHE A 334 -0.99 1.84 -2.95
N ILE A 335 -1.67 2.99 -2.90
CA ILE A 335 -2.74 3.39 -3.82
C ILE A 335 -2.56 4.86 -4.18
N GLY A 336 -3.02 5.26 -5.36
CA GLY A 336 -2.81 6.63 -5.87
C GLY A 336 -3.75 7.68 -5.26
N CYS A 337 -4.96 7.26 -4.90
CA CYS A 337 -6.00 8.11 -4.32
C CYS A 337 -7.08 7.26 -3.66
N PHE A 338 -8.00 7.89 -2.94
CA PHE A 338 -9.26 7.28 -2.55
C PHE A 338 -10.36 7.58 -3.57
N HIS A 339 -11.07 6.52 -3.95
CA HIS A 339 -12.30 6.49 -4.73
C HIS A 339 -13.52 6.83 -3.89
N GLY A 340 -13.47 6.54 -2.58
CA GLY A 340 -14.54 6.85 -1.64
C GLY A 340 -14.23 8.02 -0.72
N GLU A 341 -15.27 8.46 -0.03
CA GLU A 341 -15.21 9.42 1.06
C GLU A 341 -14.61 8.75 2.30
N ILE A 342 -13.71 9.47 2.97
CA ILE A 342 -13.05 9.04 4.21
C ILE A 342 -13.68 9.73 5.41
N GLU A 343 -13.38 9.27 6.62
CA GLU A 343 -13.80 9.99 7.82
C GLU A 343 -13.22 11.43 7.84
N GLU A 344 -14.03 12.42 8.23
CA GLU A 344 -13.72 13.84 8.03
C GLU A 344 -12.43 14.32 8.70
N SER A 345 -12.02 13.69 9.81
CA SER A 345 -10.80 14.03 10.53
C SER A 345 -9.53 13.65 9.78
N TYR A 346 -9.63 12.76 8.78
CA TYR A 346 -8.51 12.34 7.93
C TYR A 346 -8.22 13.30 6.78
N VAL A 347 -9.09 14.29 6.52
CA VAL A 347 -8.88 15.26 5.46
C VAL A 347 -7.73 16.21 5.82
N THR A 348 -6.54 15.93 5.31
CA THR A 348 -5.39 16.82 5.45
C THR A 348 -5.51 18.01 4.50
N ASN A 349 -5.68 19.22 5.05
CA ASN A 349 -5.62 20.44 4.27
C ASN A 349 -4.14 20.78 3.91
N GLY A 350 -3.59 20.17 2.86
CA GLY A 350 -2.35 20.60 2.20
C GLY A 350 -1.14 19.64 2.30
N PRO A 351 -0.09 19.86 1.49
CA PRO A 351 1.02 18.93 1.34
C PRO A 351 2.03 19.08 2.48
N GLY A 352 2.35 17.96 3.14
CA GLY A 352 3.53 17.83 3.99
C GLY A 352 3.35 18.26 5.44
N ALA A 353 2.85 17.34 6.27
CA ALA A 353 3.32 17.13 7.64
C ALA A 353 2.75 15.80 8.13
N GLY A 354 3.55 14.74 8.06
CA GLY A 354 3.31 13.54 8.83
C GLY A 354 3.23 13.90 10.30
N GLY A 355 2.16 13.46 10.96
CA GLY A 355 1.92 13.70 12.37
C GLY A 355 0.43 13.86 12.68
N PRO A 356 -0.19 12.95 13.45
CA PRO A 356 -1.49 13.22 14.04
C PRO A 356 -1.42 14.46 14.97
N PRO A 357 -2.58 15.06 15.31
CA PRO A 357 -2.62 16.35 16.01
C PRO A 357 -1.95 16.30 17.39
N GLY A 358 -0.84 17.04 17.54
CA GLY A 358 -0.42 17.72 18.77
C GLY A 358 -0.10 16.86 19.99
N ALA A 359 1.15 16.39 20.08
CA ALA A 359 1.80 16.15 21.37
C ALA A 359 2.48 17.44 21.88
N ASP A 360 1.73 18.52 22.09
CA ASP A 360 2.21 19.72 22.81
C ASP A 360 2.16 19.50 24.34
N GLY A 361 2.74 18.38 24.79
CA GLY A 361 2.98 18.10 26.20
C GLY A 361 4.48 18.18 26.48
N PRO A 362 4.95 18.93 27.49
CA PRO A 362 6.35 18.89 27.86
C PRO A 362 6.72 17.45 28.30
N PRO A 363 7.94 16.97 28.01
CA PRO A 363 8.34 15.62 28.34
C PRO A 363 8.21 15.36 29.85
N PRO A 364 7.78 14.15 30.27
CA PRO A 364 7.84 13.75 31.68
C PRO A 364 9.28 13.85 32.18
N GLN A 365 9.45 14.44 33.38
CA GLN A 365 10.76 14.59 34.04
C GLN A 365 11.36 13.29 34.53
#